data_AF-A0A3C0S7W3-F1
#
_entry.id   AF-A0A3C0S7W3-F1
#
_cell.length_a   1.000
_cell.length_b   1.000
_cell.length_c   1.000
_cell.angle_alpha   90.00
_cell.angle_beta   90.00
_cell.angle_gamma   90.00
#
_symmetry.space_group_name_H-M   'P 1'
#
loop_
_entity.id
_entity.type
_entity.pdbx_description
1 polymer ?
#
loop_
_entity_poly.entity_id
_entity_poly.type
_entity_poly.pdbx_seq_one_letter_code
_entity_poly.pdbx_strand_id
1 'polypeptide(L)'
;MAPAGHKVFFIARGGHLEAMLKHGLSIKSAKGDFQIEDPKAGESCDPNFNPDLVIVAVKSWQLPEITAEIKKITAFLQRSFSRSRMVRMLPIFGKYH
;
A
#
# COMPACT_ATOMS: atom_id res chain seq x y z
N MET A 1 12.40 -1.94 2.47
CA MET A 1 11.14 -1.18 2.36
C MET A 1 10.66 -0.72 3.74
N ALA A 2 10.25 -1.59 4.66
CA ALA A 2 9.90 -1.14 6.02
C ALA A 2 11.11 -0.64 6.87
N PRO A 3 12.30 -1.29 6.87
CA PRO A 3 13.45 -0.82 7.66
C PRO A 3 14.10 0.46 7.14
N ALA A 4 13.73 0.90 5.94
CA ALA A 4 14.34 2.05 5.26
C ALA A 4 13.50 3.33 5.39
N GLY A 5 12.55 3.37 6.33
CA GLY A 5 11.70 4.54 6.59
C GLY A 5 10.50 4.71 5.65
N HIS A 6 10.22 3.73 4.77
CA HIS A 6 9.01 3.78 3.95
C HIS A 6 7.79 3.35 4.76
N LYS A 7 6.68 4.06 4.58
CA LYS A 7 5.38 3.67 5.13
C LYS A 7 4.88 2.46 4.35
N VAL A 8 4.70 1.34 5.03
CA VAL A 8 4.22 0.08 4.44
C VAL A 8 2.91 -0.29 5.11
N PHE A 9 1.94 -0.77 4.33
CA PHE A 9 0.70 -1.37 4.81
C PHE A 9 0.63 -2.82 4.32
N PHE A 10 0.39 -3.75 5.24
CA PHE A 10 0.28 -5.18 4.95
C PHE A 10 -1.18 -5.60 4.85
N ILE A 11 -1.53 -6.37 3.83
CA ILE A 11 -2.87 -6.96 3.71
C ILE A 11 -2.79 -8.43 4.11
N ALA A 12 -3.50 -8.78 5.19
CA ALA A 12 -3.55 -10.12 5.78
C ALA A 12 -4.96 -10.42 6.28
N ARG A 13 -5.32 -11.69 6.48
CA ARG A 13 -6.68 -12.09 6.91
C ARG A 13 -6.66 -13.14 8.01
N GLY A 14 -7.72 -13.17 8.81
CA GLY A 14 -7.92 -14.16 9.87
C GLY A 14 -6.73 -14.26 10.83
N GLY A 15 -6.37 -15.48 11.25
CA GLY A 15 -5.30 -15.71 12.23
C GLY A 15 -3.92 -15.16 11.83
N HIS A 16 -3.65 -14.94 10.53
CA HIS A 16 -2.41 -14.30 10.11
C HIS A 16 -2.38 -12.81 10.44
N LEU A 17 -3.50 -12.11 10.25
CA LEU A 17 -3.65 -10.70 10.64
C LEU A 17 -3.56 -10.57 12.16
N GLU A 18 -4.27 -11.41 12.91
CA GLU A 18 -4.23 -11.40 14.38
C GLU A 18 -2.81 -11.62 14.91
N ALA A 19 -2.09 -12.62 14.38
CA ALA A 19 -0.72 -12.89 14.78
C ALA A 19 0.21 -11.71 14.44
N MET A 20 0.03 -11.08 13.27
CA MET A 20 0.82 -9.93 12.84
C MET A 20 0.59 -8.71 13.75
N LEU A 21 -0.65 -8.43 14.13
CA LEU A 21 -0.98 -7.32 15.02
C LEU A 21 -0.53 -7.58 16.47
N LYS A 22 -0.54 -8.84 16.92
CA LYS A 22 -0.18 -9.20 18.30
C LYS A 22 1.32 -9.37 18.52
N HIS A 23 2.02 -9.91 17.53
CA HIS A 23 3.42 -10.32 17.65
C HIS A 23 4.38 -9.55 16.73
N GLY A 24 3.83 -8.63 15.94
CA GLY A 24 4.57 -7.96 14.89
C GLY A 24 4.85 -8.88 13.69
N LEU A 25 5.73 -8.43 12.80
CA LEU A 25 6.13 -9.16 11.61
C LEU A 25 7.64 -9.42 11.64
N SER A 26 8.03 -10.69 11.76
CA SER A 26 9.43 -11.12 11.60
C SER A 26 9.68 -11.51 10.15
N ILE A 27 10.73 -10.94 9.56
CA ILE A 27 11.15 -11.21 8.19
C ILE A 27 12.53 -11.83 8.24
N LYS A 28 12.62 -13.10 7.82
CA LYS A 28 13.88 -13.80 7.67
C LYS A 28 14.47 -13.58 6.29
N SER A 29 15.74 -13.22 6.22
CA SER A 29 16.40 -12.96 4.94
C SER A 29 17.87 -13.39 4.95
N ALA A 30 18.38 -13.78 3.78
CA ALA A 30 19.80 -14.12 3.62
C ALA A 30 20.75 -12.95 3.95
N LYS A 31 20.24 -11.72 3.97
CA LYS A 31 21.00 -10.49 4.29
C LYS A 31 20.82 -10.05 5.74
N GLY A 32 20.20 -10.87 6.58
CA GLY A 32 19.88 -10.57 7.97
C GLY A 32 18.38 -10.57 8.20
N ASP A 33 17.99 -11.10 9.35
CA ASP A 33 16.61 -11.10 9.83
C ASP A 33 16.28 -9.72 10.40
N PHE A 34 15.05 -9.27 10.21
CA PHE A 34 14.57 -8.04 10.85
C PHE A 34 13.12 -8.19 11.29
N GLN A 35 12.75 -7.43 12.32
CA GLN A 35 11.41 -7.46 12.90
C GLN A 35 10.77 -6.07 12.82
N ILE A 36 9.47 -6.07 12.54
CA ILE A 36 8.61 -4.89 12.60
C ILE A 36 7.70 -5.12 13.81
N GLU A 37 7.89 -4.34 14.88
CA GLU A 37 7.13 -4.53 16.13
C GLU A 37 5.64 -4.16 15.96
N ASP A 38 5.36 -3.04 15.29
CA ASP A 38 3.99 -2.54 15.04
C ASP A 38 3.74 -2.36 13.53
N PRO A 39 3.49 -3.47 12.80
CA PRO A 39 3.18 -3.41 11.38
C PRO A 39 1.77 -2.83 11.16
N LYS A 40 1.66 -1.80 10.32
CA LYS A 40 0.34 -1.37 9.83
C LYS A 40 -0.24 -2.47 8.94
N ALA A 41 -1.32 -3.10 9.39
CA ALA A 41 -1.94 -4.21 8.68
C ALA A 41 -3.47 -4.22 8.78
N GLY A 42 -4.13 -4.82 7.80
CA GLY A 42 -5.58 -5.01 7.80
C GLY A 42 -6.05 -5.97 6.72
N GLU A 43 -7.35 -6.30 6.73
CA GLU A 43 -7.95 -7.21 5.74
C GLU A 43 -8.18 -6.56 4.36
N SER A 44 -8.20 -5.24 4.34
CA SER A 44 -8.27 -4.39 3.15
C SER A 44 -7.36 -3.18 3.32
N CYS A 45 -7.02 -2.52 2.21
CA CYS A 45 -6.18 -1.34 2.25
C CYS A 45 -6.91 -0.20 2.99
N ASP A 46 -6.22 0.45 3.93
CA ASP A 46 -6.72 1.66 4.58
C ASP A 46 -7.03 2.74 3.50
N PRO A 47 -8.26 3.29 3.46
CA PRO A 47 -8.64 4.33 2.49
C PRO A 47 -7.77 5.59 2.53
N ASN A 48 -7.13 5.86 3.67
CA ASN A 48 -6.21 7.00 3.84
C ASN A 48 -4.77 6.64 3.47
N PHE A 49 -4.48 5.38 3.16
CA PHE A 49 -3.19 4.93 2.72
C PHE A 49 -3.12 4.96 1.18
N ASN A 50 -2.26 5.83 0.65
CA ASN A 50 -2.06 5.99 -0.79
C ASN A 50 -0.70 5.37 -1.20
N PRO A 51 -0.65 4.10 -1.61
CA PRO A 51 0.61 3.44 -1.96
C PRO A 51 1.11 3.88 -3.34
N ASP A 52 2.38 4.28 -3.43
CA ASP A 52 3.05 4.48 -4.72
C ASP A 52 3.46 3.15 -5.39
N LEU A 53 3.55 2.08 -4.59
CA LEU A 53 3.95 0.75 -5.04
C LEU A 53 3.10 -0.32 -4.34
N VAL A 54 2.57 -1.25 -5.13
CA VAL A 54 1.86 -2.45 -4.64
C VAL A 54 2.68 -3.68 -5.02
N ILE A 55 3.03 -4.50 -4.03
CA ILE A 55 3.76 -5.75 -4.22
C ILE A 55 2.82 -6.90 -3.92
N VAL A 56 2.62 -7.79 -4.89
CA VAL A 56 1.78 -8.98 -4.76
C VAL A 56 2.68 -10.19 -4.59
N ALA A 57 2.73 -10.71 -3.36
CA ALA A 57 3.59 -11.85 -2.98
C ALA A 57 2.76 -13.05 -2.51
N VAL A 58 1.63 -13.32 -3.18
CA VAL A 58 0.78 -14.50 -2.91
C VAL A 58 1.09 -15.63 -3.88
N LYS A 59 0.75 -16.86 -3.50
CA LYS A 59 0.84 -18.01 -4.42
C LYS A 59 -0.18 -17.84 -5.56
N SER A 60 0.12 -18.30 -6.78
CA SER A 60 -0.67 -18.01 -7.99
C SER A 60 -2.16 -18.40 -7.89
N TRP A 61 -2.50 -19.40 -7.10
CA TRP A 61 -3.89 -19.83 -6.86
C TRP A 61 -4.70 -18.87 -5.98
N GLN A 62 -4.05 -18.00 -5.21
CA GLN A 62 -4.71 -16.95 -4.41
C GLN A 62 -4.91 -15.65 -5.20
N LEU A 63 -4.51 -15.63 -6.48
CA LEU A 63 -4.66 -14.45 -7.34
C LEU A 63 -6.12 -13.96 -7.50
N PRO A 64 -7.15 -14.82 -7.62
CA PRO A 64 -8.52 -14.34 -7.78
C PRO A 64 -8.99 -13.50 -6.59
N GLU A 65 -8.63 -13.92 -5.38
CA GLU A 65 -9.01 -13.24 -4.13
C GLU A 65 -8.31 -11.89 -3.98
N ILE A 66 -7.01 -11.81 -4.29
CA ILE A 66 -6.24 -10.56 -4.18
C ILE A 66 -6.58 -9.58 -5.32
N THR A 67 -7.00 -10.08 -6.49
CA THR A 67 -7.32 -9.24 -7.66
C THR A 67 -8.44 -8.24 -7.36
N ALA A 68 -9.43 -8.64 -6.56
CA ALA A 68 -10.52 -7.74 -6.15
C ALA A 68 -10.00 -6.56 -5.32
N GLU A 69 -9.07 -6.80 -4.39
CA GLU A 69 -8.45 -5.75 -3.58
C GLU A 69 -7.52 -4.87 -4.41
N ILE A 70 -6.71 -5.45 -5.29
CA ILE A 70 -5.84 -4.69 -6.20
C ILE A 70 -6.67 -3.75 -7.07
N LYS A 71 -7.82 -4.20 -7.60
CA LYS A 71 -8.71 -3.34 -8.40
C LYS A 71 -9.19 -2.11 -7.62
N LYS A 72 -9.52 -2.25 -6.32
CA LYS A 72 -9.92 -1.12 -5.46
C LYS A 72 -8.79 -0.11 -5.31
N ILE A 73 -7.58 -0.59 -5.04
CA ILE A 73 -6.39 0.25 -4.88
C ILE A 73 -6.06 0.97 -6.20
N THR A 74 -6.04 0.26 -7.32
CA THR A 74 -5.73 0.86 -8.64
C THR A 74 -6.80 1.86 -9.08
N ALA A 75 -8.08 1.60 -8.83
CA ALA A 75 -9.15 2.56 -9.12
C ALA A 75 -8.99 3.85 -8.28
N PHE A 76 -8.54 3.73 -7.02
CA PHE A 76 -8.21 4.87 -6.19
C PHE A 76 -7.01 5.65 -6.73
N LEU A 77 -5.94 4.95 -7.15
CA LEU A 77 -4.75 5.58 -7.74
C LEU A 77 -5.07 6.35 -9.02
N GLN A 78 -5.90 5.79 -9.92
CA GLN A 78 -6.34 6.50 -11.12
C GLN A 78 -7.11 7.79 -10.80
N ARG A 79 -7.96 7.77 -9.76
CA ARG A 79 -8.68 8.96 -9.27
C ARG A 79 -7.74 10.00 -8.66
N SER A 80 -6.76 9.56 -7.85
CA SER A 80 -5.78 10.43 -7.20
C SER A 80 -4.85 11.10 -8.21
N PHE A 81 -4.42 10.36 -9.24
CA PHE A 81 -3.62 10.90 -10.35
C PHE A 81 -4.40 11.90 -11.21
N SER A 82 -5.69 11.64 -11.47
CA SER A 82 -6.56 12.56 -12.21
C SER A 82 -6.73 13.90 -11.48
N ARG A 83 -6.91 13.88 -10.15
CA ARG A 83 -6.97 15.10 -9.33
C ARG A 83 -5.63 15.84 -9.27
N SER A 84 -4.52 15.12 -9.16
CA SER A 84 -3.18 15.73 -9.09
C SER A 84 -2.74 16.38 -10.41
N ARG A 85 -3.23 15.90 -11.56
CA ARG A 85 -3.04 16.60 -12.86
C ARG A 85 -3.93 17.82 -13.02
N MET A 86 -5.11 17.85 -12.39
CA MET A 86 -6.02 19.00 -12.46
C MET A 86 -5.48 20.23 -11.71
N VAL A 87 -4.73 20.04 -10.62
CA VAL A 87 -4.10 21.16 -9.88
C VAL A 87 -2.92 21.80 -10.63
N ARG A 88 -2.25 21.07 -11.54
CA ARG A 88 -1.23 21.64 -12.43
C ARG A 88 -1.79 22.30 -13.69
N MET A 89 -3.10 22.18 -13.93
CA MET A 89 -3.80 22.78 -15.06
C MET A 89 -4.76 23.89 -14.61
N LEU A 90 -4.40 24.63 -13.55
CA LEU A 90 -4.90 25.99 -13.40
C LEU A 90 -4.14 26.84 -14.42
N PRO A 91 -4.81 27.51 -15.35
CA PRO A 91 -4.12 28.38 -16.27
C PRO A 91 -3.55 29.55 -15.48
N ILE A 92 -2.23 29.71 -15.55
CA ILE A 92 -1.55 30.99 -15.41
C ILE A 92 -2.02 31.90 -16.56
N PHE A 93 -3.29 32.32 -16.50
CA PHE A 93 -3.84 33.31 -17.41
C PHE A 93 -3.40 34.68 -16.92
N GLY A 94 -2.37 35.21 -17.59
CA GLY A 94 -2.16 36.62 -17.91
C GLY A 94 -2.31 37.65 -16.80
N LYS A 95 -1.18 38.08 -16.24
CA LYS A 95 -0.97 39.49 -15.86
C LYS A 95 0.45 39.92 -16.26
N TYR A 96 0.60 40.26 -17.53
CA TYR A 96 1.67 41.14 -18.02
C TYR A 96 1.07 42.03 -19.10
N HIS A 97 0.45 43.12 -18.64
CA HIS A 97 0.39 44.41 -19.31
C HIS A 97 0.23 45.47 -18.21
#